data_AF-A0A446BHU0-F1
#
_entry.id   AF-A0A446BHU0-F1
#
_cell.length_a   1.000
_cell.length_b   1.000
_cell.length_c   1.000
_cell.angle_alpha   90.00
_cell.angle_beta   90.00
_cell.angle_gamma   90.00
#
_symmetry.space_group_name_H-M   'P 1'
#
loop_
_entity.id
_entity.type
_entity.pdbx_description
1 polymer ?
#
loop_
_entity_poly.entity_id
_entity_poly.type
_entity_poly.pdbx_seq_one_letter_code
_entity_poly.pdbx_strand_id
1 'polypeptide(L)'
;MPKKLRCSFENCKAAAQRISGDCTFCQGHFCSNHRLLEDHKCRNLEDVSSSRSRSLEPLGPSQSQSQPQSWWWLVGLDEVLPEDVLADLVRKCKREAFEQNAMQLDKERTQVIKTA
;
A
#
# COMPACT_ATOMS: atom_id res chain seq x y z
N MET A 1 -10.48 12.12 -35.36
CA MET A 1 -10.87 12.04 -33.93
C MET A 1 -10.78 10.58 -33.48
N PRO A 2 -9.91 10.22 -32.52
CA PRO A 2 -9.86 8.85 -32.00
C PRO A 2 -11.20 8.50 -31.35
N LYS A 3 -11.79 7.35 -31.72
CA LYS A 3 -13.05 6.90 -31.11
C LYS A 3 -12.80 6.66 -29.63
N LYS A 4 -13.63 7.23 -28.75
CA LYS A 4 -13.56 6.99 -27.30
C LYS A 4 -13.87 5.51 -27.07
N LEU A 5 -12.92 4.76 -26.50
CA LEU A 5 -13.15 3.37 -26.13
C LEU A 5 -14.32 3.28 -25.15
N ARG A 6 -15.03 2.15 -25.21
CA ARG A 6 -16.20 1.85 -24.39
C ARG A 6 -15.84 0.82 -23.32
N CYS A 7 -16.60 0.85 -22.23
CA CYS A 7 -16.48 -0.14 -21.18
C CYS A 7 -16.72 -1.55 -21.75
N SER A 8 -15.85 -2.49 -21.42
CA SER A 8 -15.93 -3.91 -21.80
C SER A 8 -16.82 -4.73 -20.86
N PHE A 9 -17.40 -4.12 -19.81
CA PHE A 9 -18.27 -4.81 -18.87
C PHE A 9 -19.67 -5.05 -19.44
N GLU A 10 -20.24 -6.20 -19.13
CA GLU A 10 -21.58 -6.62 -19.59
C GLU A 10 -22.63 -5.54 -19.33
N ASN A 11 -23.41 -5.23 -20.36
CA ASN A 11 -24.47 -4.21 -20.32
C ASN A 11 -24.01 -2.78 -19.92
N CYS A 12 -22.70 -2.46 -19.96
CA CYS A 12 -22.20 -1.12 -19.71
C CYS A 12 -21.87 -0.38 -21.01
N LYS A 13 -22.54 0.74 -21.28
CA LYS A 13 -22.29 1.58 -22.47
C LYS A 13 -21.44 2.83 -22.17
N ALA A 14 -20.93 2.95 -20.96
CA ALA A 14 -20.11 4.09 -20.54
C ALA A 14 -18.79 4.17 -21.32
N ALA A 15 -18.21 5.37 -21.38
CA ALA A 15 -16.88 5.54 -21.96
C ALA A 15 -15.82 4.96 -21.01
N ALA A 16 -14.81 4.29 -21.57
CA ALA A 16 -13.67 3.83 -20.81
C ALA A 16 -12.81 5.01 -20.32
N GLN A 17 -12.25 4.87 -19.13
CA GLN A 17 -11.26 5.80 -18.58
C GLN A 17 -9.93 5.63 -19.34
N ARG A 18 -9.30 6.74 -19.75
CA ARG A 18 -8.12 6.69 -20.63
C ARG A 18 -6.82 6.27 -19.96
N ILE A 19 -6.69 6.48 -18.65
CA ILE A 19 -5.46 6.25 -17.90
C ILE A 19 -5.64 5.09 -16.93
N SER A 20 -6.78 5.07 -16.22
CA SER A 20 -7.05 4.08 -15.17
C SER A 20 -8.16 3.10 -15.56
N GLY A 21 -8.55 3.04 -16.84
CA GLY A 21 -9.61 2.14 -17.30
C GLY A 21 -9.09 0.79 -17.76
N ASP A 22 -7.79 0.65 -18.01
CA ASP A 22 -7.24 -0.54 -18.64
C ASP A 22 -6.84 -1.57 -17.59
N CYS A 23 -7.42 -2.76 -17.66
CA CYS A 23 -7.09 -3.85 -16.75
C CYS A 23 -5.91 -4.66 -17.32
N THR A 24 -4.78 -4.67 -16.62
CA THR A 24 -3.57 -5.40 -17.04
C THR A 24 -3.75 -6.93 -17.01
N PHE A 25 -4.69 -7.42 -16.21
CA PHE A 25 -4.94 -8.85 -16.05
C PHE A 25 -5.77 -9.42 -17.19
N CYS A 26 -6.89 -8.77 -17.53
CA CYS A 26 -7.81 -9.27 -18.56
C CYS A 26 -7.73 -8.52 -19.89
N GLN A 27 -6.92 -7.44 -19.97
CA GLN A 27 -6.74 -6.56 -21.13
C GLN A 27 -8.04 -5.87 -21.59
N GLY A 28 -9.03 -5.76 -20.69
CA GLY A 28 -10.28 -5.04 -20.92
C GLY A 28 -10.18 -3.55 -20.57
N HIS A 29 -11.08 -2.74 -21.14
CA HIS A 29 -11.15 -1.29 -20.93
C HIS A 29 -12.43 -0.94 -20.17
N PHE A 30 -12.34 -0.20 -19.06
CA PHE A 30 -13.46 -0.02 -18.14
C PHE A 30 -13.72 1.45 -17.79
N CYS A 31 -14.97 1.76 -17.46
CA CYS A 31 -15.38 3.10 -17.01
C CYS A 31 -15.05 3.31 -15.53
N SER A 32 -15.26 4.52 -15.00
CA SER A 32 -14.97 4.85 -13.60
C SER A 32 -15.64 3.91 -12.59
N ASN A 33 -16.82 3.35 -12.92
CA ASN A 33 -17.60 2.46 -12.06
C ASN A 33 -17.24 0.98 -12.20
N HIS A 34 -16.46 0.59 -13.21
CA HIS A 34 -16.08 -0.80 -13.47
C HIS A 34 -14.56 -0.99 -13.53
N ARG A 35 -13.77 0.01 -13.10
CA ARG A 35 -12.30 -0.01 -13.21
C ARG A 35 -11.64 -0.97 -12.23
N LEU A 36 -12.28 -1.29 -11.12
CA LEU A 36 -11.77 -2.23 -10.13
C LEU A 36 -12.02 -3.67 -10.62
N LEU A 37 -11.14 -4.60 -10.23
CA LEU A 37 -11.22 -5.99 -10.67
C LEU A 37 -12.52 -6.65 -10.20
N GLU A 38 -13.00 -6.26 -9.02
CA GLU A 38 -14.23 -6.70 -8.37
C GLU A 38 -15.46 -6.22 -9.16
N ASP A 39 -15.44 -4.96 -9.58
CA ASP A 39 -16.59 -4.32 -10.24
C ASP A 39 -16.86 -4.93 -11.62
N HIS A 40 -15.81 -5.20 -12.41
CA HIS A 40 -15.97 -5.83 -13.73
C HIS A 40 -15.90 -7.35 -13.70
N LYS A 41 -15.82 -7.97 -12.52
CA LYS A 41 -15.69 -9.42 -12.33
C LYS A 41 -14.53 -9.99 -13.16
N CYS A 42 -13.32 -9.50 -12.90
CA CYS A 42 -12.12 -9.88 -13.65
C CYS A 42 -11.95 -11.40 -13.71
N ARG A 43 -11.92 -11.95 -14.93
CA ARG A 43 -11.74 -13.39 -15.16
C ARG A 43 -10.43 -13.97 -14.59
N ASN A 44 -9.43 -13.12 -14.35
CA ASN A 44 -8.11 -13.49 -13.84
C ASN A 44 -7.90 -12.98 -12.40
N LEU A 45 -8.98 -12.74 -11.65
CA LEU A 45 -8.90 -12.31 -10.24
C LEU A 45 -8.25 -13.36 -9.33
N GLU A 46 -8.39 -14.65 -9.69
CA GLU A 46 -7.86 -15.80 -8.95
C GLU A 46 -6.32 -15.90 -9.00
N ASP A 47 -5.71 -15.44 -10.10
CA ASP A 47 -4.25 -15.38 -10.24
C ASP A 47 -3.61 -14.34 -9.29
N VAL A 48 -4.37 -13.28 -8.96
CA VAL A 48 -3.91 -12.17 -8.10
C VAL A 48 -4.14 -12.46 -6.62
N SER A 49 -5.24 -13.14 -6.26
CA SER A 49 -5.47 -13.55 -4.86
C SER A 49 -4.51 -14.64 -4.40
N SER A 50 -4.04 -15.47 -5.33
CA SER A 50 -3.12 -16.59 -5.07
C SER A 50 -1.64 -16.19 -5.10
N SER A 51 -1.29 -14.95 -5.45
CA SER A 51 0.11 -14.50 -5.54
C SER A 51 0.77 -14.26 -4.17
N ARG A 52 0.04 -14.43 -3.05
CA ARG A 52 0.68 -14.61 -1.73
C ARG A 52 1.33 -15.98 -1.53
N SER A 53 1.15 -16.92 -2.47
CA SER A 53 1.59 -18.31 -2.31
C SER A 53 2.22 -18.92 -3.57
N ARG A 54 2.80 -18.13 -4.47
CA ARG A 54 3.59 -18.67 -5.58
C ARG A 54 4.92 -17.94 -5.81
N SER A 55 5.81 -18.11 -4.82
CA SER A 55 7.24 -18.30 -5.04
C SER A 55 7.68 -19.47 -4.15
N LEU A 56 7.27 -20.67 -4.52
CA LEU A 56 7.84 -21.92 -4.01
C LEU A 56 8.14 -22.80 -5.21
N GLU A 57 9.30 -22.59 -5.81
CA GLU A 57 10.08 -23.68 -6.38
C GLU A 57 11.20 -23.96 -5.37
N PRO A 58 11.26 -25.16 -4.75
CA PRO A 58 12.14 -25.43 -3.64
C PRO A 58 13.51 -25.93 -4.12
N LEU A 59 14.55 -25.11 -3.96
CA LEU A 59 15.94 -25.59 -3.90
C LEU A 59 16.67 -24.89 -2.75
N GLY A 60 16.37 -25.31 -1.52
CA GLY A 60 17.13 -24.89 -0.34
C GLY A 60 16.58 -25.48 0.96
N PRO A 61 17.44 -26.02 1.85
CA PRO A 61 16.98 -26.65 3.08
C PRO A 61 16.47 -25.60 4.07
N SER A 62 15.26 -25.88 4.56
CA SER A 62 14.60 -25.39 5.78
C SER A 62 15.40 -24.43 6.68
N GLN A 63 15.01 -23.16 6.69
CA GLN A 63 15.07 -22.34 7.89
C GLN A 63 13.75 -21.58 8.04
N SER A 64 12.91 -22.08 8.95
CA SER A 64 11.77 -21.37 9.49
C SER A 64 12.28 -20.13 10.23
N GLN A 65 12.26 -18.97 9.59
CA GLN A 65 12.41 -17.71 10.29
C GLN A 65 11.20 -16.85 9.96
N SER A 66 10.31 -16.76 10.94
CA SER A 66 9.28 -15.74 11.04
C SER A 66 9.97 -14.37 10.90
N GLN A 67 9.82 -13.72 9.75
CA GLN A 67 10.34 -12.38 9.55
C GLN A 67 9.73 -11.42 10.59
N PRO A 68 10.55 -10.67 11.35
CA PRO A 68 10.03 -9.54 12.10
C PRO A 68 9.60 -8.48 11.09
N GLN A 69 8.43 -7.87 11.32
CA GLN A 69 7.83 -6.87 10.45
C GLN A 69 8.83 -5.74 10.18
N SER A 70 9.51 -5.79 9.04
CA SER A 70 10.48 -4.77 8.68
C SER A 70 9.74 -3.47 8.39
N TRP A 71 10.15 -2.42 9.08
CA TRP A 71 9.64 -1.09 8.83
C TRP A 71 10.20 -0.64 7.48
N TRP A 72 9.32 -0.31 6.53
CA TRP A 72 9.67 -0.01 5.14
C TRP A 72 10.68 1.14 4.98
N TRP A 73 10.88 1.98 6.00
CA TRP A 73 11.90 3.03 6.04
C TRP A 73 13.32 2.56 6.41
N LEU A 74 13.53 1.27 6.73
CA LEU A 74 14.85 0.70 7.05
C LEU A 74 15.50 -0.05 5.87
N VAL A 75 14.85 -0.12 4.71
CA VAL A 75 15.40 -0.78 3.53
C VAL A 75 16.65 -0.01 3.05
N GLY A 76 17.83 -0.65 3.10
CA GLY A 76 19.11 -0.10 2.63
C GLY A 76 20.07 0.42 3.72
N LEU A 77 19.73 0.25 5.01
CA LEU A 77 20.59 0.62 6.15
C LEU A 77 21.35 -0.57 6.77
N ASP A 78 21.24 -1.75 6.15
CA ASP A 78 21.70 -3.04 6.69
C ASP A 78 23.23 -3.17 6.83
N GLU A 79 24.03 -2.29 6.23
CA GLU A 79 25.49 -2.44 6.18
C GLU A 79 26.29 -1.18 6.56
N VAL A 80 25.97 -0.48 7.66
CA VAL A 80 26.90 0.56 8.17
C VAL A 80 27.08 0.58 9.69
N LEU A 81 26.17 0.02 10.50
CA LEU A 81 26.31 0.06 11.97
C LEU A 81 25.76 -1.24 12.60
N PRO A 82 26.41 -1.74 13.67
CA PRO A 82 25.91 -2.93 14.36
C PRO A 82 24.46 -2.72 14.85
N GLU A 83 23.64 -3.77 14.76
CA GLU A 83 22.18 -3.72 14.92
C GLU A 83 21.73 -3.06 16.24
N ASP A 84 22.55 -3.16 17.28
CA ASP A 84 22.34 -2.54 18.60
C ASP A 84 22.36 -1.01 18.55
N VAL A 85 23.30 -0.43 17.79
CA VAL A 85 23.44 1.03 17.63
C VAL A 85 22.30 1.60 16.78
N LEU A 86 21.89 0.89 15.72
CA LEU A 86 20.77 1.32 14.87
C LEU A 86 19.45 1.27 15.65
N ALA A 87 19.23 0.22 16.42
CA ALA A 87 18.05 0.10 17.27
C ALA A 87 17.99 1.23 18.31
N ASP A 88 19.11 1.61 18.92
CA ASP A 88 19.16 2.70 19.90
C ASP A 88 18.95 4.08 19.27
N LEU A 89 19.52 4.34 18.09
CA LEU A 89 19.30 5.57 17.34
C LEU A 89 17.83 5.71 16.90
N VAL A 90 17.23 4.63 16.40
CA VAL A 90 15.82 4.61 16.01
C VAL A 90 14.92 4.82 17.22
N ARG A 91 15.22 4.16 18.36
CA ARG A 91 14.50 4.37 19.62
C ARG A 91 14.59 5.82 20.10
N LYS A 92 15.78 6.43 20.04
CA LYS A 92 16.02 7.80 20.48
C LYS A 92 15.30 8.81 19.58
N CYS A 93 15.50 8.75 18.27
CA CYS A 93 14.83 9.63 17.30
C CYS A 93 13.30 9.53 17.39
N LYS A 94 12.76 8.31 17.52
CA LYS A 94 11.32 8.10 17.70
C LYS A 94 10.79 8.74 18.99
N ARG A 95 11.53 8.66 20.09
CA ARG A 95 11.17 9.31 21.37
C ARG A 95 11.18 10.83 21.25
N GLU A 96 12.25 11.40 20.70
CA GLU A 96 12.39 12.85 20.50
C GLU A 96 11.26 13.41 19.61
N ALA A 97 10.90 12.70 18.54
CA ALA A 97 9.78 13.06 17.68
C ALA A 97 8.44 13.06 18.45
N PHE A 98 8.20 12.06 19.31
CA PHE A 98 6.99 12.03 20.14
C PHE A 98 6.95 13.19 21.14
N GLU A 99 8.08 13.54 21.77
CA GLU A 99 8.17 14.66 22.71
C GLU A 99 7.90 16.00 22.02
N GLN A 100 8.47 16.21 20.82
CA GLN A 100 8.21 17.42 20.03
C GLN A 100 6.74 17.54 19.61
N ASN A 101 6.14 16.44 19.17
CA ASN A 101 4.72 16.41 18.83
C ASN A 101 3.84 16.70 20.05
N ALA A 102 4.18 16.17 21.23
CA ALA A 102 3.47 16.46 22.47
C ALA A 102 3.56 17.95 22.83
N MET A 103 4.75 18.55 22.77
CA MET A 103 4.94 19.99 23.02
C MET A 103 4.13 20.85 22.05
N GLN A 104 4.09 20.48 20.77
CA GLN A 104 3.32 21.21 19.76
C GLN A 104 1.81 21.11 20.04
N LEU A 105 1.30 19.93 20.37
CA LEU A 105 -0.10 19.74 20.73
C LEU A 105 -0.50 20.53 21.97
N ASP A 106 0.35 20.56 23.00
CA ASP A 106 0.11 21.36 24.20
C ASP A 106 0.14 22.86 23.90
N LYS A 107 1.03 23.30 23.02
CA LYS A 107 1.11 24.70 22.56
C LYS A 107 -0.13 25.11 21.77
N GLU A 108 -0.65 24.22 20.94
CA GLU A 108 -1.84 24.46 20.11
C GLU A 108 -3.15 24.16 20.85
N ARG A 109 -3.08 23.70 22.10
CA ARG A 109 -4.25 23.30 22.88
C ARG A 109 -5.15 24.50 23.16
N THR A 110 -6.33 24.51 22.54
CA THR A 110 -7.38 25.49 22.83
C THR A 110 -8.00 25.25 24.21
N GLN A 111 -8.16 26.29 25.02
CA GLN A 111 -8.84 26.21 26.31
C GLN A 111 -10.36 26.33 26.14
N VAL A 112 -11.11 25.52 26.89
CA VAL A 112 -12.57 25.63 26.95
C VAL A 112 -12.92 26.84 27.83
N ILE A 113 -13.48 27.88 27.22
CA ILE A 113 -14.01 29.04 27.96
C ILE A 113 -15.27 28.57 28.69
N LYS A 114 -15.22 28.55 30.02
CA LYS A 114 -16.42 28.32 30.85
C LYS A 114 -17.12 29.67 31.01
N THR A 115 -18.23 29.87 30.31
CA THR A 115 -19.14 30.98 30.58
C THR A 115 -19.92 30.69 31.86
N ALA A 116 -19.92 31.65 32.78
CA ALA A 116 -20.59 31.58 34.08
C ALA A 116 -22.12 31.60 33.97
#